data_AF-A0ABD2XHY9-F1
#
_entry.id   AF-A0ABD2XHY9-F1
#
_cell.length_a   1.000
_cell.length_b   1.000
_cell.length_c   1.000
_cell.angle_alpha   90.00
_cell.angle_beta   90.00
_cell.angle_gamma   90.00
#
_symmetry.space_group_name_H-M   'P 1'
#
loop_
_entity.id
_entity.type
_entity.pdbx_description
1 polymer ?
#
loop_
_entity_poly.entity_id
_entity_poly.type
_entity_poly.pdbx_seq_one_letter_code
_entity_poly.pdbx_strand_id
1 'polypeptide(L)'
;MEEIREAIGIDKATTSGSLIFIEEHHHSDANFVLQAIIAHCKEKNHMLNLVLFHNTFGHFHNVGMKLGYNLKKDLNNTVNVIEPLKVVSKNIHLQNSDNIKENLEFDITNKSTHLVNQLVKIIKDECISKAKEMSEQKVYLIIDDLSHLFDVGLNVQDIWYFIRCIRSFINDEPLLTLCVTSHVFDSSLEFCETNIIANVLKHSADLVIVVRPLETGQSREISGKLAVYWKSESERLRFKWSEEMTYLYKLHDREVKLFAPGSSRIM
;
A
#
# COMPACT_ATOMS: atom_id res chain seq x y z
N MET A 1 2.85 10.35 -13.71
CA MET A 1 2.71 10.13 -12.24
C MET A 1 2.30 11.40 -11.52
N GLU A 2 2.84 12.57 -11.90
CA GLU A 2 2.47 13.87 -11.34
C GLU A 2 0.94 14.11 -11.28
N GLU A 3 0.22 13.85 -12.37
CA GLU A 3 -1.25 13.99 -12.42
C GLU A 3 -1.97 13.17 -11.33
N ILE A 4 -1.49 11.94 -11.05
CA ILE A 4 -2.04 11.09 -9.99
C ILE A 4 -1.75 11.70 -8.63
N ARG A 5 -0.51 12.14 -8.38
CA ARG A 5 -0.10 12.75 -7.10
C ARG A 5 -0.87 14.01 -6.79
N GLU A 6 -1.12 14.84 -7.81
CA GLU A 6 -1.94 16.03 -7.67
C GLU A 6 -3.39 15.66 -7.34
N ALA A 7 -3.97 14.68 -8.06
CA ALA A 7 -5.34 14.24 -7.84
C ALA A 7 -5.56 13.64 -6.45
N ILE A 8 -4.60 12.86 -5.94
CA ILE A 8 -4.66 12.30 -4.58
C ILE A 8 -4.19 13.31 -3.51
N GLY A 9 -3.61 14.45 -3.90
CA GLY A 9 -3.28 15.56 -3.01
C GLY A 9 -2.00 15.40 -2.19
N ILE A 10 -1.21 14.35 -2.39
CA ILE A 10 0.00 14.08 -1.58
C ILE A 10 1.15 15.08 -1.82
N ASP A 11 1.11 15.82 -2.93
CA ASP A 11 2.07 16.89 -3.20
C ASP A 11 1.74 18.20 -2.44
N LYS A 12 0.51 18.32 -1.92
CA LYS A 12 -0.02 19.54 -1.29
C LYS A 12 -0.22 19.37 0.22
N ALA A 13 -0.87 18.29 0.64
CA ALA A 13 -1.20 18.02 2.04
C ALA A 13 -0.05 17.35 2.79
N THR A 14 0.02 17.58 4.10
CA THR A 14 1.00 16.88 4.96
C THR A 14 0.47 15.48 5.29
N THR A 15 1.26 14.46 4.96
CA THR A 15 0.95 13.04 5.22
C THR A 15 1.66 12.46 6.46
N SER A 16 2.52 13.24 7.12
CA SER A 16 3.26 12.81 8.30
C SER A 16 2.31 12.35 9.42
N GLY A 17 2.50 11.13 9.94
CA GLY A 17 1.64 10.54 10.95
C GLY A 17 0.28 10.03 10.44
N SER A 18 0.04 10.04 9.13
CA SER A 18 -1.25 9.63 8.55
C SER A 18 -1.29 8.16 8.11
N LEU A 19 -2.50 7.60 8.08
CA LEU A 19 -2.82 6.37 7.36
C LEU A 19 -3.46 6.71 6.00
N ILE A 20 -2.79 6.29 4.93
CA ILE A 20 -3.30 6.24 3.57
C ILE A 20 -3.79 4.82 3.29
N PHE A 21 -5.04 4.69 2.89
CA PHE A 21 -5.63 3.41 2.50
C PHE A 21 -6.00 3.41 1.01
N ILE A 22 -5.56 2.37 0.30
CA ILE A 22 -5.87 2.13 -1.11
C ILE A 22 -6.79 0.90 -1.19
N GLU A 23 -8.03 1.13 -1.58
CA GLU A 23 -9.06 0.12 -1.79
C GLU A 23 -9.03 -0.30 -3.27
N GLU A 24 -8.55 -1.52 -3.55
CA GLU A 24 -8.53 -2.06 -4.91
C GLU A 24 -9.72 -2.99 -5.12
N HIS A 25 -10.67 -2.62 -5.97
CA HIS A 25 -11.77 -3.52 -6.31
C HIS A 25 -11.36 -4.57 -7.33
N HIS A 26 -12.01 -5.73 -7.25
CA HIS A 26 -11.87 -6.80 -8.23
C HIS A 26 -11.95 -6.29 -9.68
N HIS A 27 -11.10 -6.85 -10.54
CA HIS A 27 -10.91 -6.45 -11.94
C HIS A 27 -10.33 -5.03 -12.15
N SER A 28 -9.74 -4.43 -11.12
CA SER A 28 -8.94 -3.20 -11.22
C SER A 28 -7.47 -3.47 -10.93
N ASP A 29 -6.63 -2.47 -11.18
CA ASP A 29 -5.23 -2.46 -10.76
C ASP A 29 -4.95 -1.09 -10.10
N ALA A 30 -4.70 -1.09 -8.79
CA ALA A 30 -4.38 0.09 -8.01
C ALA A 30 -2.86 0.32 -7.86
N ASN A 31 -2.02 -0.54 -8.46
CA ASN A 31 -0.57 -0.43 -8.37
C ASN A 31 -0.06 0.92 -8.89
N PHE A 32 -0.71 1.51 -9.90
CA PHE A 32 -0.35 2.85 -10.37
C PHE A 32 -0.45 3.93 -9.27
N VAL A 33 -1.36 3.78 -8.31
CA VAL A 33 -1.47 4.69 -7.16
C VAL A 33 -0.26 4.49 -6.24
N LEU A 34 0.10 3.23 -5.94
CA LEU A 34 1.31 2.91 -5.17
C LEU A 34 2.57 3.46 -5.85
N GLN A 35 2.71 3.30 -7.17
CA GLN A 35 3.83 3.87 -7.91
C GLN A 35 3.85 5.40 -7.85
N ALA A 36 2.69 6.07 -7.78
CA ALA A 36 2.62 7.53 -7.64
C ALA A 36 3.19 7.97 -6.29
N ILE A 37 2.85 7.25 -5.22
CA ILE A 37 3.37 7.48 -3.87
C ILE A 37 4.87 7.17 -3.81
N ILE A 38 5.32 6.07 -4.41
CA ILE A 38 6.75 5.73 -4.49
C ILE A 38 7.52 6.81 -5.25
N ALA A 39 7.03 7.24 -6.41
CA ALA A 39 7.64 8.31 -7.19
C ALA A 39 7.73 9.62 -6.39
N HIS A 40 6.67 9.99 -5.65
CA HIS A 40 6.70 11.13 -4.73
C HIS A 40 7.83 10.99 -3.70
N CYS A 41 7.95 9.83 -3.05
CA CYS A 41 9.00 9.59 -2.07
C CYS A 41 10.39 9.74 -2.69
N LYS A 42 10.59 9.23 -3.91
CA LYS A 42 11.87 9.36 -4.62
C LYS A 42 12.20 10.80 -4.98
N GLU A 43 11.24 11.58 -5.48
CA GLU A 43 11.45 12.98 -5.82
C GLU A 43 11.73 13.86 -4.61
N LYS A 44 11.09 13.58 -3.47
CA LYS A 44 11.30 14.32 -2.21
C LYS A 44 12.42 13.76 -1.35
N ASN A 45 13.12 12.71 -1.82
CA ASN A 45 14.16 12.01 -1.07
C ASN A 45 13.70 11.53 0.32
N HIS A 46 12.46 11.05 0.40
CA HIS A 46 11.92 10.39 1.58
C HIS A 46 12.40 8.93 1.65
N MET A 47 12.47 8.40 2.87
CA MET A 47 12.76 6.99 3.08
C MET A 47 11.53 6.13 2.77
N LEU A 48 11.78 4.95 2.21
CA LEU A 48 10.76 4.04 1.74
C LEU A 48 11.01 2.64 2.32
N ASN A 49 10.06 2.14 3.12
CA ASN A 49 10.04 0.77 3.61
C ASN A 49 8.91 0.03 2.90
N LEU A 50 9.26 -0.88 1.99
CA LEU A 50 8.32 -1.67 1.21
C LEU A 50 8.11 -3.01 1.90
N VAL A 51 6.88 -3.30 2.31
CA VAL A 51 6.46 -4.63 2.79
C VAL A 51 5.56 -5.23 1.72
N LEU A 52 6.09 -6.24 1.04
CA LEU A 52 5.54 -6.74 -0.20
C LEU A 52 4.99 -8.16 -0.03
N PHE A 53 3.68 -8.28 0.02
CA PHE A 53 2.94 -9.53 0.07
C PHE A 53 2.46 -9.98 -1.32
N HIS A 54 2.13 -9.06 -2.23
CA HIS A 54 1.63 -9.43 -3.56
C HIS A 54 2.75 -9.42 -4.61
N ASN A 55 3.32 -8.24 -4.85
CA ASN A 55 4.22 -8.00 -5.95
C ASN A 55 5.67 -8.00 -5.48
N THR A 56 6.58 -8.64 -6.23
CA THR A 56 7.99 -8.65 -5.84
C THR A 56 8.64 -7.26 -5.99
N PHE A 57 9.76 -7.04 -5.29
CA PHE A 57 10.58 -5.83 -5.51
C PHE A 57 11.02 -5.67 -6.98
N GLY A 58 11.25 -6.78 -7.69
CA GLY A 58 11.58 -6.76 -9.11
C GLY A 58 10.47 -6.12 -9.95
N HIS A 59 9.21 -6.38 -9.61
CA HIS A 59 8.06 -5.74 -10.26
C HIS A 59 8.06 -4.23 -10.05
N PHE A 60 8.11 -3.77 -8.79
CA PHE A 60 8.17 -2.34 -8.47
C PHE A 60 9.36 -1.63 -9.11
N HIS A 61 10.53 -2.28 -9.13
CA HIS A 61 11.71 -1.75 -9.79
C HIS A 61 11.51 -1.61 -11.31
N ASN A 62 10.97 -2.64 -11.97
CA ASN A 62 10.78 -2.62 -13.43
C ASN A 62 9.74 -1.58 -13.86
N VAL A 63 8.67 -1.41 -13.07
CA VAL A 63 7.69 -0.34 -13.31
C VAL A 63 8.33 1.02 -13.06
N GLY A 64 9.09 1.18 -11.96
CA GLY A 64 9.83 2.42 -11.68
C GLY A 64 10.79 2.82 -12.80
N MET A 65 11.50 1.87 -13.39
CA MET A 65 12.39 2.12 -14.53
C MET A 65 11.63 2.66 -15.76
N LYS A 66 10.39 2.22 -15.99
CA LYS A 66 9.53 2.77 -17.05
C LYS A 66 9.04 4.18 -16.72
N LEU A 67 8.86 4.48 -15.44
CA LEU A 67 8.40 5.77 -14.92
C LEU A 67 9.55 6.76 -14.65
N GLY A 68 10.81 6.36 -14.85
CA GLY A 68 11.98 7.22 -14.78
C GLY A 68 12.76 7.23 -13.46
N TYR A 69 12.50 6.30 -12.53
CA TYR A 69 13.26 6.18 -11.28
C TYR A 69 13.81 4.76 -11.04
N ASN A 70 14.93 4.67 -10.30
CA ASN A 70 15.63 3.41 -10.09
C ASN A 70 15.68 3.02 -8.60
N LEU A 71 14.76 2.14 -8.18
CA LEU A 71 14.71 1.66 -6.79
C LEU A 71 15.94 0.82 -6.37
N LYS A 72 16.59 0.10 -7.30
CA LYS A 72 17.75 -0.74 -6.97
C LYS A 72 18.97 0.08 -6.59
N LYS A 73 19.14 1.27 -7.20
CA LYS A 73 20.24 2.18 -6.88
C LYS A 73 20.19 2.66 -5.43
N ASP A 74 18.99 2.74 -4.87
CA ASP A 74 18.73 3.31 -3.55
C ASP A 74 18.45 2.25 -2.47
N LEU A 75 18.52 0.97 -2.84
CA LEU A 75 18.31 -0.16 -1.95
C LEU A 75 19.34 -0.13 -0.81
N ASN A 76 18.87 -0.37 0.42
CA ASN A 76 19.62 -0.29 1.69
C ASN A 76 20.11 1.12 2.08
N ASN A 77 19.89 2.12 1.24
CA ASN A 77 20.15 3.53 1.58
C ASN A 77 18.85 4.22 1.97
N THR A 78 18.01 4.55 0.98
CA THR A 78 16.70 5.20 1.21
C THR A 78 15.52 4.27 0.94
N VAL A 79 15.77 3.05 0.42
CA VAL A 79 14.74 2.04 0.15
C VAL A 79 15.09 0.75 0.86
N ASN A 80 14.20 0.26 1.71
CA ASN A 80 14.29 -1.07 2.32
C ASN A 80 13.09 -1.91 1.88
N VAL A 81 13.29 -3.22 1.83
CA VAL A 81 12.32 -4.15 1.29
C VAL A 81 12.23 -5.37 2.20
N ILE A 82 11.01 -5.68 2.62
CA ILE A 82 10.64 -6.89 3.32
C ILE A 82 9.69 -7.65 2.38
N GLU A 83 10.02 -8.89 2.02
CA GLU A 83 9.18 -9.76 1.18
C GLU A 83 8.78 -11.01 1.99
N PRO A 84 7.79 -10.92 2.92
CA PRO A 84 7.51 -11.99 3.88
C PRO A 84 7.20 -13.32 3.21
N LEU A 85 6.43 -13.31 2.11
CA LEU A 85 6.06 -14.55 1.42
C LEU A 85 7.26 -15.29 0.80
N LYS A 86 8.33 -14.58 0.42
CA LYS A 86 9.57 -15.23 -0.04
C LYS A 86 10.26 -15.98 1.09
N VAL A 87 10.24 -15.42 2.29
CA VAL A 87 10.83 -16.04 3.48
C VAL A 87 9.99 -17.26 3.90
N VAL A 88 8.66 -17.10 3.95
CA VAL A 88 7.72 -18.21 4.20
C VAL A 88 7.93 -19.36 3.20
N SER A 89 8.03 -19.06 1.90
CA SER A 89 8.29 -20.07 0.88
C SER A 89 9.63 -20.80 1.09
N LYS A 90 10.71 -20.09 1.43
CA LYS A 90 12.00 -20.70 1.78
C LYS A 90 11.88 -21.65 2.98
N ASN A 91 11.13 -21.25 4.02
CA ASN A 91 10.94 -22.06 5.21
C ASN A 91 10.22 -23.38 4.91
N ILE A 92 9.20 -23.35 4.05
CA ILE A 92 8.48 -24.57 3.62
C ILE A 92 9.45 -25.55 2.92
N HIS A 93 10.37 -25.03 2.09
CA HIS A 93 11.37 -25.88 1.44
C HIS A 93 12.38 -26.48 2.43
N LEU A 94 12.80 -25.70 3.45
CA LEU A 94 13.73 -26.16 4.49
C LEU A 94 13.12 -27.21 5.41
N GLN A 95 11.81 -27.15 5.70
CA GLN A 95 11.12 -28.15 6.51
C GLN A 95 11.08 -29.55 5.85
N ASN A 96 11.17 -29.61 4.52
CA ASN A 96 11.27 -30.88 3.79
C ASN A 96 12.69 -31.47 3.79
N SER A 97 13.67 -30.75 4.33
CA SER A 97 15.01 -31.27 4.58
C SER A 97 15.18 -31.54 6.08
N ASP A 98 15.56 -32.77 6.46
CA ASP A 98 15.61 -33.26 7.84
C ASP A 98 16.56 -32.50 8.81
N ASN A 99 17.13 -31.37 8.40
CA ASN A 99 18.09 -30.60 9.16
C ASN A 99 17.62 -29.17 9.40
N ILE A 100 17.45 -28.84 10.69
CA ILE A 100 17.36 -27.51 11.35
C ILE A 100 15.93 -27.06 11.67
N LYS A 101 15.57 -27.24 12.97
CA LYS A 101 14.41 -26.62 13.66
C LYS A 101 14.77 -25.33 14.41
N GLU A 102 15.88 -24.65 14.07
CA GLU A 102 16.31 -23.45 14.79
C GLU A 102 16.10 -22.17 13.96
N ASN A 103 15.28 -21.26 14.51
CA ASN A 103 15.08 -19.86 14.14
C ASN A 103 14.57 -19.57 12.71
N LEU A 104 13.46 -20.18 12.30
CA LEU A 104 12.74 -19.78 11.08
C LEU A 104 12.11 -18.38 11.26
N GLU A 105 12.47 -17.44 10.39
CA GLU A 105 11.86 -16.12 10.28
C GLU A 105 10.50 -16.25 9.59
N PHE A 106 9.38 -15.84 10.21
CA PHE A 106 8.00 -16.08 9.71
C PHE A 106 7.59 -17.57 9.68
N ASP A 107 7.55 -18.21 10.86
CA ASP A 107 7.08 -19.59 10.98
C ASP A 107 5.54 -19.65 10.91
N ILE A 108 5.01 -20.04 9.74
CA ILE A 108 3.57 -20.23 9.48
C ILE A 108 2.98 -21.47 10.17
N THR A 109 3.81 -22.38 10.70
CA THR A 109 3.33 -23.59 11.41
C THR A 109 3.03 -23.33 12.88
N ASN A 110 3.47 -22.18 13.40
CA ASN A 110 3.20 -21.73 14.76
C ASN A 110 1.82 -21.05 14.85
N LYS A 111 1.38 -20.72 16.08
CA LYS A 111 0.15 -19.97 16.31
C LYS A 111 0.17 -18.64 15.55
N SER A 112 -0.94 -18.26 14.93
CA SER A 112 -1.11 -17.03 14.14
C SER A 112 -0.59 -15.76 14.84
N THR A 113 -0.81 -15.64 16.16
CA THR A 113 -0.30 -14.52 16.96
C THR A 113 1.23 -14.40 16.96
N HIS A 114 1.96 -15.52 16.89
CA HIS A 114 3.43 -15.51 16.81
C HIS A 114 3.91 -14.92 15.49
N LEU A 115 3.31 -15.35 14.37
CA LEU A 115 3.62 -14.84 13.03
C LEU A 115 3.37 -13.33 12.95
N VAL A 116 2.24 -12.85 13.47
CA VAL A 116 1.93 -11.42 13.53
C VAL A 116 2.99 -10.67 14.34
N ASN A 117 3.38 -11.16 15.50
CA ASN A 117 4.41 -10.51 16.32
C ASN A 117 5.78 -10.47 15.61
N GLN A 118 6.15 -11.53 14.88
CA GLN A 118 7.38 -11.55 14.06
C GLN A 118 7.32 -10.48 12.95
N LEU A 119 6.22 -10.42 12.20
CA LEU A 119 5.97 -9.39 11.16
C LEU A 119 6.07 -7.98 11.72
N VAL A 120 5.36 -7.70 12.80
CA VAL A 120 5.38 -6.41 13.46
C VAL A 120 6.81 -6.05 13.90
N LYS A 121 7.53 -6.99 14.52
CA LYS A 121 8.88 -6.75 15.02
C LYS A 121 9.84 -6.40 13.88
N ILE A 122 9.88 -7.21 12.83
CA ILE A 122 10.80 -7.00 11.70
C ILE A 122 10.51 -5.67 11.00
N ILE A 123 9.23 -5.35 10.77
CA ILE A 123 8.85 -4.07 10.17
C ILE A 123 9.29 -2.89 11.04
N LYS A 124 9.09 -2.96 12.36
CA LYS A 124 9.53 -1.90 13.29
C LYS A 124 11.05 -1.76 13.32
N ASP A 125 11.78 -2.86 13.44
CA ASP A 125 13.24 -2.87 13.52
C ASP A 125 13.87 -2.26 12.26
N GLU A 126 13.35 -2.62 11.07
CA GLU A 126 13.78 -2.03 9.78
C GLU A 126 13.41 -0.55 9.65
N CYS A 127 12.23 -0.14 10.12
CA CYS A 127 11.83 1.28 10.10
C CYS A 127 12.69 2.14 11.05
N ILE A 128 12.93 1.66 12.28
CA ILE A 128 13.63 2.40 13.33
C ILE A 128 15.13 2.51 13.04
N SER A 129 15.76 1.41 12.62
CA SER A 129 17.20 1.39 12.35
C SER A 129 17.59 2.50 11.39
N LYS A 130 16.76 2.72 10.37
CA LYS A 130 16.97 3.74 9.34
C LYS A 130 16.52 5.13 9.76
N ALA A 131 15.43 5.25 10.52
CA ALA A 131 14.98 6.55 11.03
C ALA A 131 16.06 7.21 11.91
N LYS A 132 16.82 6.41 12.67
CA LYS A 132 17.96 6.87 13.49
C LYS A 132 19.16 7.34 12.67
N GLU A 133 19.36 6.81 11.47
CA GLU A 133 20.45 7.22 10.57
C GLU A 133 20.19 8.60 9.94
N MET A 134 18.91 9.03 9.84
CA MET A 134 18.51 10.23 9.10
C MET A 134 17.44 11.03 9.88
N SER A 135 17.87 11.74 10.93
CA SER A 135 17.04 12.25 12.05
C SER A 135 15.89 13.23 11.75
N GLU A 136 15.60 13.54 10.49
CA GLU A 136 14.53 14.49 10.11
C GLU A 136 13.79 14.10 8.82
N GLN A 137 14.12 12.94 8.23
CA GLN A 137 13.48 12.52 6.98
C GLN A 137 12.15 11.81 7.22
N LYS A 138 11.16 12.13 6.38
CA LYS A 138 9.89 11.40 6.37
C LYS A 138 10.11 9.96 5.93
N VAL A 139 9.39 9.04 6.56
CA VAL A 139 9.45 7.61 6.29
C VAL A 139 8.09 7.15 5.79
N TYR A 140 8.06 6.48 4.64
CA TYR A 140 6.86 5.86 4.11
C TYR A 140 6.95 4.36 4.28
N LEU A 141 6.10 3.79 5.13
CA LEU A 141 5.87 2.36 5.24
C LEU A 141 4.74 1.99 4.27
N ILE A 142 5.07 1.29 3.19
CA ILE A 142 4.11 0.85 2.19
C ILE A 142 3.89 -0.65 2.32
N ILE A 143 2.62 -1.04 2.50
CA ILE A 143 2.16 -2.42 2.48
C ILE A 143 1.31 -2.61 1.21
N ASP A 144 1.76 -3.46 0.29
CA ASP A 144 1.24 -3.49 -1.09
C ASP A 144 -0.08 -4.26 -1.30
N ASP A 145 -0.39 -5.27 -0.49
CA ASP A 145 -1.72 -5.87 -0.40
C ASP A 145 -1.87 -6.72 0.88
N LEU A 146 -2.74 -6.29 1.79
CA LEU A 146 -3.02 -7.03 3.02
C LEU A 146 -3.85 -8.29 2.80
N SER A 147 -4.54 -8.45 1.67
CA SER A 147 -5.42 -9.61 1.46
C SER A 147 -4.64 -10.93 1.50
N HIS A 148 -3.37 -10.93 1.07
CA HIS A 148 -2.52 -12.11 1.09
C HIS A 148 -2.12 -12.59 2.49
N LEU A 149 -2.40 -11.81 3.54
CA LEU A 149 -2.26 -12.30 4.91
C LEU A 149 -3.27 -13.43 5.21
N PHE A 150 -4.43 -13.45 4.56
CA PHE A 150 -5.36 -14.56 4.65
C PHE A 150 -4.81 -15.84 4.01
N ASP A 151 -4.04 -15.71 2.92
CA ASP A 151 -3.43 -16.85 2.21
C ASP A 151 -2.38 -17.58 3.06
N VAL A 152 -1.78 -16.90 4.04
CA VAL A 152 -0.85 -17.50 5.02
C VAL A 152 -1.56 -17.98 6.30
N GLY A 153 -2.89 -18.03 6.30
CA GLY A 153 -3.70 -18.60 7.38
C GLY A 153 -4.01 -17.65 8.53
N LEU A 154 -3.77 -16.34 8.39
CA LEU A 154 -4.20 -15.35 9.37
C LEU A 154 -5.69 -15.05 9.20
N ASN A 155 -6.41 -14.94 10.31
CA ASN A 155 -7.81 -14.52 10.29
C ASN A 155 -7.96 -13.01 10.49
N VAL A 156 -9.20 -12.52 10.46
CA VAL A 156 -9.55 -11.10 10.67
C VAL A 156 -8.98 -10.55 11.99
N GLN A 157 -8.98 -11.31 13.09
CA GLN A 157 -8.49 -10.84 14.39
C GLN A 157 -6.96 -10.67 14.37
N ASP A 158 -6.25 -11.59 13.73
CA ASP A 158 -4.79 -11.54 13.59
C ASP A 158 -4.35 -10.35 12.73
N ILE A 159 -5.01 -10.13 11.58
CA ILE A 159 -4.73 -9.00 10.69
C ILE A 159 -5.11 -7.67 11.36
N TRP A 160 -6.22 -7.64 12.10
CA TRP A 160 -6.59 -6.47 12.87
C TRP A 160 -5.57 -6.16 13.97
N TYR A 161 -5.09 -7.18 14.67
CA TYR A 161 -4.03 -7.03 15.66
C TYR A 161 -2.73 -6.51 15.02
N PHE A 162 -2.37 -7.03 13.83
CA PHE A 162 -1.25 -6.53 13.03
C PHE A 162 -1.40 -5.03 12.72
N ILE A 163 -2.53 -4.61 12.12
CA ILE A 163 -2.81 -3.21 11.78
C ILE A 163 -2.72 -2.33 13.03
N ARG A 164 -3.32 -2.76 14.15
CA ARG A 164 -3.29 -2.02 15.42
C ARG A 164 -1.86 -1.82 15.94
N CYS A 165 -1.03 -2.84 15.87
CA CYS A 165 0.36 -2.78 16.30
C CYS A 165 1.21 -1.82 15.45
N ILE A 166 0.98 -1.80 14.13
CA ILE A 166 1.64 -0.86 13.22
C ILE A 166 1.11 0.57 13.45
N ARG A 167 -0.21 0.76 13.60
CA ARG A 167 -0.83 2.05 13.95
C ARG A 167 -0.29 2.64 15.24
N SER A 168 -0.15 1.83 16.29
CA SER A 168 0.47 2.27 17.54
C SER A 168 1.88 2.80 17.30
N PHE A 169 2.66 2.12 16.46
CA PHE A 169 4.02 2.55 16.13
C PHE A 169 4.07 3.85 15.32
N ILE A 170 3.15 4.06 14.38
CA ILE A 170 3.03 5.33 13.64
C ILE A 170 2.70 6.48 14.58
N ASN A 171 1.81 6.26 15.56
CA ASN A 171 1.46 7.30 16.53
C ASN A 171 2.65 7.72 17.39
N ASP A 172 3.60 6.81 17.64
CA ASP A 172 4.82 7.09 18.38
C ASP A 172 5.89 7.76 17.49
N GLU A 173 5.76 7.67 16.16
CA GLU A 173 6.74 8.14 15.16
C GLU A 173 6.11 9.15 14.18
N PRO A 174 6.05 10.46 14.51
CA PRO A 174 5.27 11.45 13.76
C PRO A 174 5.76 11.70 12.33
N LEU A 175 6.99 11.29 11.98
CA LEU A 175 7.53 11.40 10.62
C LEU A 175 7.16 10.20 9.74
N LEU A 176 6.55 9.16 10.31
CA LEU A 176 6.19 7.95 9.60
C LEU A 176 4.77 8.08 9.02
N THR A 177 4.64 7.72 7.74
CA THR A 177 3.38 7.64 7.01
C THR A 177 3.15 6.18 6.65
N LEU A 178 1.95 5.68 6.92
CA LEU A 178 1.58 4.32 6.53
C LEU A 178 0.68 4.36 5.30
N CYS A 179 1.09 3.65 4.26
CA CYS A 179 0.28 3.38 3.09
C CYS A 179 -0.06 1.90 3.06
N VAL A 180 -1.33 1.58 3.04
CA VAL A 180 -1.83 0.20 3.00
C VAL A 180 -2.74 0.03 1.81
N THR A 181 -2.54 -1.04 1.05
CA THR A 181 -3.49 -1.46 0.02
C THR A 181 -4.19 -2.74 0.47
N SER A 182 -5.45 -2.90 0.08
CA SER A 182 -6.17 -4.17 0.25
C SER A 182 -7.10 -4.38 -0.93
N HIS A 183 -7.09 -5.59 -1.47
CA HIS A 183 -8.09 -6.02 -2.43
C HIS A 183 -9.49 -6.11 -1.77
N VAL A 184 -10.54 -5.72 -2.48
CA VAL A 184 -11.96 -5.86 -2.11
C VAL A 184 -12.67 -6.69 -3.17
N PHE A 185 -13.38 -7.73 -2.75
CA PHE A 185 -14.16 -8.59 -3.62
C PHE A 185 -15.58 -8.06 -3.77
N ASP A 186 -16.29 -8.49 -4.82
CA ASP A 186 -17.66 -8.05 -5.07
C ASP A 186 -18.58 -8.35 -3.87
N SER A 187 -19.40 -7.34 -3.56
CA SER A 187 -20.44 -7.31 -2.54
C SER A 187 -21.45 -8.44 -2.59
N SER A 188 -21.53 -9.19 -3.70
CA SER A 188 -22.36 -10.41 -3.78
C SER A 188 -21.89 -11.53 -2.85
N LEU A 189 -20.68 -11.44 -2.31
CA LEU A 189 -20.17 -12.33 -1.27
C LEU A 189 -20.51 -11.74 0.10
N GLU A 190 -21.62 -12.17 0.70
CA GLU A 190 -22.17 -11.61 1.95
C GLU A 190 -21.18 -11.58 3.13
N PHE A 191 -20.09 -12.35 3.11
CA PHE A 191 -19.05 -12.31 4.13
C PHE A 191 -17.66 -12.60 3.54
N CYS A 192 -17.01 -11.57 3.02
CA CYS A 192 -15.60 -11.63 2.65
C CYS A 192 -14.74 -11.02 3.77
N GLU A 193 -13.83 -11.81 4.36
CA GLU A 193 -12.94 -11.36 5.43
C GLU A 193 -12.07 -10.16 5.00
N THR A 194 -11.65 -10.15 3.73
CA THR A 194 -10.91 -9.03 3.15
C THR A 194 -11.73 -7.74 3.12
N ASN A 195 -13.03 -7.83 2.78
CA ASN A 195 -13.93 -6.67 2.80
C ASN A 195 -14.14 -6.13 4.22
N ILE A 196 -14.16 -7.00 5.24
CA ILE A 196 -14.25 -6.57 6.65
C ILE A 196 -13.02 -5.73 7.01
N ILE A 197 -11.81 -6.21 6.70
CA ILE A 197 -10.56 -5.46 6.96
C ILE A 197 -10.54 -4.13 6.19
N ALA A 198 -10.90 -4.15 4.89
CA ALA A 198 -10.97 -2.95 4.07
C ALA A 198 -11.92 -1.89 4.64
N ASN A 199 -13.11 -2.30 5.13
CA ASN A 199 -14.06 -1.38 5.77
C ASN A 199 -13.46 -0.73 7.02
N VAL A 200 -12.77 -1.49 7.86
CA VAL A 200 -12.13 -0.94 9.06
C VAL A 200 -10.99 0.03 8.71
N LEU A 201 -10.17 -0.31 7.71
CA LEU A 201 -9.13 0.58 7.20
C LEU A 201 -9.71 1.85 6.63
N LYS A 202 -10.76 1.74 5.81
CA LYS A 202 -11.51 2.87 5.27
C LYS A 202 -12.03 3.78 6.35
N HIS A 203 -12.55 3.26 7.47
CA HIS A 203 -13.00 4.07 8.60
C HIS A 203 -11.85 4.77 9.33
N SER A 204 -10.69 4.13 9.44
CA SER A 204 -9.56 4.60 10.25
C SER A 204 -8.49 5.40 9.50
N ALA A 205 -8.55 5.44 8.17
CA ALA A 205 -7.61 6.16 7.31
C ALA A 205 -7.93 7.66 7.20
N ASP A 206 -6.89 8.46 7.07
CA ASP A 206 -6.97 9.92 6.86
C ASP A 206 -7.18 10.25 5.37
N LEU A 207 -6.63 9.42 4.49
CA LEU A 207 -6.81 9.45 3.04
C LEU A 207 -7.25 8.07 2.57
N VAL A 208 -8.40 8.01 1.90
CA VAL A 208 -8.87 6.79 1.22
C VAL A 208 -8.84 7.02 -0.29
N ILE A 209 -8.20 6.12 -1.00
CA ILE A 209 -8.13 6.10 -2.46
C ILE A 209 -8.80 4.82 -2.92
N VAL A 210 -9.83 4.93 -3.75
CA VAL A 210 -10.61 3.78 -4.20
C VAL A 210 -10.46 3.62 -5.70
N VAL A 211 -9.96 2.46 -6.13
CA VAL A 211 -9.79 2.12 -7.54
C VAL A 211 -10.82 1.07 -7.91
N ARG A 212 -11.66 1.39 -8.88
CA ARG A 212 -12.80 0.57 -9.31
C ARG A 212 -12.83 0.31 -10.81
N PRO A 213 -13.39 -0.83 -11.24
CA PRO A 213 -13.69 -1.01 -12.64
C PRO A 213 -14.86 -0.12 -13.04
N LEU A 214 -15.15 -0.03 -14.33
CA LEU A 214 -16.38 0.58 -14.81
C LEU A 214 -17.56 -0.38 -14.58
N GLU A 215 -18.66 0.14 -14.05
CA GLU A 215 -19.91 -0.62 -13.85
C GLU A 215 -20.49 -1.15 -15.16
N THR A 216 -20.22 -0.48 -16.29
CA THR A 216 -20.69 -0.86 -17.63
C THR A 216 -19.83 -1.93 -18.29
N GLY A 217 -18.79 -2.43 -17.62
CA GLY A 217 -17.82 -3.38 -18.17
C GLY A 217 -16.59 -2.72 -18.79
N GLN A 218 -15.85 -3.45 -19.62
CA GLN A 218 -14.55 -3.01 -20.12
C GLN A 218 -14.68 -1.93 -21.22
N SER A 219 -13.77 -0.94 -21.19
CA SER A 219 -13.64 0.08 -22.24
C SER A 219 -12.23 0.12 -22.81
N ARG A 220 -12.13 0.37 -24.13
CA ARG A 220 -10.84 0.60 -24.78
C ARG A 220 -10.22 1.93 -24.40
N GLU A 221 -11.04 2.92 -24.03
CA GLU A 221 -10.60 4.29 -23.77
C GLU A 221 -10.36 4.54 -22.29
N ILE A 222 -11.11 3.89 -21.42
CA ILE A 222 -11.09 4.08 -19.97
C ILE A 222 -10.80 2.76 -19.28
N SER A 223 -9.84 2.75 -18.36
CA SER A 223 -9.47 1.57 -17.58
C SER A 223 -10.36 1.40 -16.35
N GLY A 224 -10.78 2.50 -15.72
CA GLY A 224 -11.63 2.45 -14.53
C GLY A 224 -11.94 3.82 -13.93
N LYS A 225 -12.38 3.80 -12.67
CA LYS A 225 -12.65 4.98 -11.84
C LYS A 225 -11.67 5.03 -10.66
N LEU A 226 -11.21 6.23 -10.34
CA LEU A 226 -10.41 6.56 -9.17
C LEU A 226 -11.22 7.55 -8.32
N ALA A 227 -11.50 7.21 -7.07
CA ALA A 227 -12.15 8.12 -6.11
C ALA A 227 -11.19 8.41 -4.95
N VAL A 228 -11.16 9.66 -4.51
CA VAL A 228 -10.25 10.15 -3.46
C VAL A 228 -11.08 10.82 -2.37
N TYR A 229 -10.88 10.36 -1.13
CA TYR A 229 -11.56 10.86 0.06
C TYR A 229 -10.53 11.32 1.08
N TRP A 230 -10.40 12.64 1.25
CA TRP A 230 -9.63 13.22 2.35
C TRP A 230 -10.54 13.39 3.55
N LYS A 231 -10.26 12.74 4.68
CA LYS A 231 -11.09 12.83 5.88
C LYS A 231 -10.84 14.06 6.73
N SER A 232 -9.61 14.59 6.66
CA SER A 232 -9.25 15.81 7.38
C SER A 232 -10.01 17.01 6.82
N GLU A 233 -10.93 17.54 7.61
CA GLU A 233 -11.71 18.73 7.25
C GLU A 233 -10.81 19.95 7.05
N SER A 234 -9.77 20.12 7.87
CA SER A 234 -8.83 21.24 7.75
C SER A 234 -8.07 21.23 6.43
N GLU A 235 -7.59 20.06 5.99
CA GLU A 235 -6.90 19.92 4.70
C GLU A 235 -7.87 20.16 3.54
N ARG A 236 -9.11 19.63 3.62
CA ARG A 236 -10.14 19.88 2.60
C ARG A 236 -10.47 21.36 2.45
N LEU A 237 -10.69 22.07 3.56
CA LEU A 237 -10.97 23.52 3.54
C LEU A 237 -9.77 24.32 3.00
N ARG A 238 -8.55 23.94 3.40
CA ARG A 238 -7.31 24.60 2.96
C ARG A 238 -7.10 24.51 1.45
N PHE A 239 -7.34 23.35 0.87
CA PHE A 239 -7.12 23.11 -0.57
C PHE A 239 -8.40 23.16 -1.42
N LYS A 240 -9.54 23.49 -0.80
CA LYS A 240 -10.87 23.53 -1.44
C LYS A 240 -11.25 22.19 -2.09
N TRP A 241 -10.88 21.09 -1.45
CA TRP A 241 -11.27 19.76 -1.89
C TRP A 241 -12.68 19.42 -1.43
N SER A 242 -13.45 18.83 -2.33
CA SER A 242 -14.69 18.16 -2.00
C SER A 242 -14.42 16.96 -1.06
N GLU A 243 -15.46 16.50 -0.37
CA GLU A 243 -15.39 15.28 0.44
C GLU A 243 -15.03 14.04 -0.40
N GLU A 244 -15.54 14.00 -1.63
CA GLU A 244 -15.20 13.01 -2.65
C GLU A 244 -14.74 13.73 -3.93
N MET A 245 -13.58 13.33 -4.45
CA MET A 245 -13.10 13.70 -5.78
C MET A 245 -12.99 12.43 -6.62
N THR A 246 -13.72 12.38 -7.73
CA THR A 246 -13.76 11.20 -8.61
C THR A 246 -13.16 11.52 -9.96
N TYR A 247 -12.45 10.58 -10.55
CA TYR A 247 -11.79 10.67 -11.84
C TYR A 247 -12.01 9.38 -12.63
N LEU A 248 -12.08 9.47 -13.96
CA LEU A 248 -11.83 8.31 -14.80
C LEU A 248 -10.33 8.21 -15.04
N TYR A 249 -9.79 7.01 -15.15
CA TYR A 249 -8.38 6.82 -15.48
C TYR A 249 -8.18 5.91 -16.68
N LYS A 250 -7.08 6.16 -17.39
CA LYS A 250 -6.58 5.29 -18.46
C LYS A 250 -5.12 4.95 -18.22
N LEU A 251 -4.84 3.64 -18.12
CA LEU A 251 -3.49 3.11 -18.04
C LEU A 251 -2.88 3.02 -19.44
N HIS A 252 -1.68 3.56 -19.58
CA HIS A 252 -0.77 3.35 -20.69
C HIS A 252 0.53 2.72 -20.16
N ASP A 253 1.40 2.23 -21.06
CA ASP A 253 2.63 1.53 -20.67
C ASP A 253 3.59 2.35 -19.80
N ARG A 254 3.56 3.69 -19.94
CA ARG A 254 4.50 4.62 -19.28
C ARG A 254 3.83 5.80 -18.57
N GLU A 255 2.52 5.92 -18.68
CA GLU A 255 1.77 7.03 -18.09
C GLU A 255 0.38 6.58 -17.68
N VAL A 256 -0.23 7.32 -16.77
CA VAL A 256 -1.64 7.20 -16.42
C VAL A 256 -2.26 8.57 -16.62
N LYS A 257 -3.37 8.60 -17.36
CA LYS A 257 -4.14 9.82 -17.61
C LYS A 257 -5.38 9.82 -16.75
N LEU A 258 -5.71 10.97 -16.18
CA LEU A 258 -6.99 11.20 -15.50
C LEU A 258 -7.92 12.04 -16.37
N PHE A 259 -9.21 11.82 -16.18
CA PHE A 259 -10.26 12.61 -16.80
C PHE A 259 -11.23 13.04 -15.71
N ALA A 260 -11.62 14.31 -15.75
CA ALA A 260 -12.62 14.83 -14.83
C ALA A 260 -13.98 14.17 -15.10
N PRO A 261 -14.86 14.03 -14.09
CA PRO A 261 -16.22 13.55 -14.29
C PRO A 261 -16.93 14.43 -15.31
N GLY A 262 -17.40 13.82 -16.41
CA GLY A 262 -18.10 14.53 -17.49
C GLY A 262 -17.21 15.16 -18.57
N SER A 263 -15.87 15.03 -18.52
CA SER A 263 -14.98 15.56 -19.56
C SER A 263 -14.66 14.58 -20.70
N SER A 264 -15.17 13.34 -20.63
CA SER A 264 -15.06 12.37 -21.72
C SER A 264 -15.93 12.83 -22.89
N ARG A 265 -15.33 13.55 -23.85
CA ARG A 265 -15.89 13.61 -25.20
C ARG A 265 -15.76 12.21 -25.77
N ILE A 266 -16.86 11.46 -25.75
CA ILE A 266 -17.05 10.29 -26.60
C ILE A 266 -16.88 10.82 -28.02
N MET A 267 -15.79 10.46 -28.68
CA MET A 267 -15.52 10.82 -30.07
C MET A 267 -15.50 9.55 -30.91
#